data_AF-A0A158IH96-F1
#
_entry.id   AF-A0A158IH96-F1
#
_cell.length_a   1.000
_cell.length_b   1.000
_cell.length_c   1.000
_cell.angle_alpha   90.00
_cell.angle_beta   90.00
_cell.angle_gamma   90.00
#
_symmetry.space_group_name_H-M   'P 1'
#
loop_
_entity.id
_entity.type
_entity.pdbx_description
1 polymer ?
#
loop_
_entity_poly.entity_id
_entity_poly.type
_entity_poly.pdbx_seq_one_letter_code
_entity_poly.pdbx_strand_id
1 'polypeptide(L)'
;MANVEARTANQLAEDRTDLATTRTLMAADRTLMAWTRTALSMISFGFTIYKLLEGFREAGVHLAHPHSPRTIGLFLTGMGTVAMVMGTIEYWRFIVSLRAYQSVSVRRPTFFVALVMALSGSFLFLSIVIRLL
;
A
#
# COMPACT_ATOMS: atom_id res chain seq x y z
N MET A 1 40.23 -29.47 18.78
CA MET A 1 39.42 -28.41 19.42
C MET A 1 39.55 -27.19 18.55
N ALA A 2 38.54 -26.89 17.73
CA ALA A 2 38.61 -25.79 16.77
C ALA A 2 38.75 -24.47 17.54
N ASN A 3 39.83 -23.74 17.26
CA ASN A 3 40.03 -22.37 17.72
C ASN A 3 38.88 -21.54 17.14
N VAL A 4 37.84 -21.31 17.93
CA VAL A 4 36.80 -20.33 17.61
C VAL A 4 37.50 -18.99 17.69
N GLU A 5 38.01 -18.55 16.53
CA GLU A 5 38.61 -17.24 16.34
C GLU A 5 37.65 -16.20 16.93
N ALA A 6 38.02 -15.65 18.09
CA ALA A 6 37.17 -14.74 18.83
C ALA A 6 36.95 -13.50 17.93
N ARG A 7 35.75 -13.41 17.36
CA ARG A 7 35.40 -12.34 16.42
C ARG A 7 35.72 -10.99 17.05
N THR A 8 36.40 -10.14 16.28
CA THR A 8 36.90 -8.86 16.79
C THR A 8 35.72 -7.96 17.18
N ALA A 9 35.91 -7.04 18.15
CA ALA A 9 34.85 -6.15 18.61
C ALA A 9 34.15 -5.39 17.45
N ASN A 10 34.92 -5.03 16.41
CA ASN A 10 34.39 -4.40 15.19
C ASN A 10 33.48 -5.33 14.38
N GLN A 11 33.82 -6.61 14.23
CA GLN A 11 32.98 -7.59 13.53
C GLN A 11 31.66 -7.83 14.27
N LEU A 12 31.71 -7.88 15.61
CA LEU A 12 30.51 -7.97 16.45
C LEU A 12 29.65 -6.69 16.37
N ALA A 13 30.25 -5.53 16.15
CA ALA A 13 29.54 -4.27 15.96
C ALA A 13 28.87 -4.18 14.58
N GLU A 14 29.53 -4.65 13.52
CA GLU A 14 28.95 -4.78 12.17
C GLU A 14 27.75 -5.71 12.17
N ASP A 15 27.89 -6.92 12.72
CA ASP A 15 26.79 -7.90 12.84
C ASP A 15 25.56 -7.31 13.57
N ARG A 16 25.77 -6.55 14.64
CA ARG A 16 24.67 -5.89 15.38
C ARG A 16 23.97 -4.84 14.53
N THR A 17 24.73 -4.10 13.73
CA THR A 17 24.21 -3.08 12.82
C THR A 17 23.38 -3.72 11.71
N ASP A 18 23.88 -4.79 11.10
CA ASP A 18 23.16 -5.55 10.07
C ASP A 18 21.85 -6.15 10.60
N LEU A 19 21.89 -6.72 11.80
CA LEU A 19 20.70 -7.26 12.48
C LEU A 19 19.69 -6.14 12.82
N ALA A 20 20.16 -4.97 13.23
CA ALA A 20 19.30 -3.81 13.48
C ALA A 20 18.64 -3.32 12.19
N THR A 21 19.40 -3.15 11.10
CA THR A 21 18.87 -2.78 9.78
C THR A 21 17.80 -3.77 9.31
N THR A 22 18.07 -5.07 9.46
CA THR A 22 17.16 -6.15 9.06
C THR A 22 15.83 -6.11 9.84
N ARG A 23 15.86 -5.78 11.14
CA ARG A 23 14.64 -5.62 11.95
C ARG A 23 13.82 -4.39 11.52
N THR A 24 14.49 -3.27 11.22
CA THR A 24 13.83 -2.05 10.77
C THR A 24 13.15 -2.26 9.41
N LEU A 25 13.78 -2.99 8.49
CA LEU A 25 13.16 -3.41 7.23
C LEU A 25 11.91 -4.28 7.46
N MET A 26 11.99 -5.29 8.33
CA MET A 26 10.83 -6.14 8.64
C MET A 26 9.69 -5.37 9.31
N ALA A 27 9.99 -4.30 10.04
CA ALA A 27 8.97 -3.39 10.55
C ALA A 27 8.28 -2.63 9.40
N ALA A 28 9.07 -2.05 8.48
CA ALA A 28 8.53 -1.34 7.31
C ALA A 28 7.69 -2.24 6.39
N ASP A 29 8.10 -3.50 6.17
CA ASP A 29 7.30 -4.47 5.41
C ASP A 29 5.93 -4.73 6.08
N ARG A 30 5.88 -4.81 7.42
CA ARG A 30 4.61 -4.94 8.15
C ARG A 30 3.74 -3.70 8.02
N THR A 31 4.32 -2.50 8.06
CA THR A 31 3.58 -1.25 7.85
C THR A 31 2.97 -1.21 6.45
N LEU A 32 3.75 -1.60 5.43
CA LEU A 32 3.25 -1.66 4.05
C LEU A 32 2.11 -2.66 3.89
N MET A 33 2.20 -3.83 4.53
CA MET A 33 1.10 -4.81 4.54
C MET A 33 -0.15 -4.32 5.30
N ALA A 34 0.01 -3.44 6.29
CA ALA A 34 -1.12 -2.80 6.95
C ALA A 34 -1.79 -1.79 6.02
N TRP A 35 -0.99 -0.94 5.36
CA TRP A 35 -1.45 0.03 4.37
C TRP A 35 -2.20 -0.62 3.20
N THR A 36 -1.68 -1.72 2.68
CA THR A 36 -2.36 -2.47 1.60
C THR A 36 -3.75 -2.92 2.08
N ARG A 37 -3.84 -3.52 3.28
CA ARG A 37 -5.11 -4.00 3.81
C ARG A 37 -6.16 -2.89 3.96
N THR A 38 -5.78 -1.75 4.56
CA THR A 38 -6.69 -0.61 4.72
C THR A 38 -7.15 -0.06 3.38
N ALA A 39 -6.22 0.13 2.43
CA ALA A 39 -6.55 0.60 1.10
C ALA A 39 -7.49 -0.37 0.35
N LEU A 40 -7.22 -1.69 0.40
CA LEU A 40 -8.03 -2.69 -0.27
C LEU A 40 -9.47 -2.68 0.24
N SER A 41 -9.66 -2.61 1.57
CA SER A 41 -10.99 -2.56 2.17
C SER A 41 -11.76 -1.31 1.75
N MET A 42 -11.10 -0.14 1.76
CA MET A 42 -11.72 1.12 1.33
C MET A 42 -12.09 1.12 -0.15
N ILE A 43 -11.20 0.62 -1.02
CA ILE A 43 -11.44 0.52 -2.48
C ILE A 43 -12.59 -0.44 -2.75
N SER A 44 -12.56 -1.64 -2.15
CA SER A 44 -13.59 -2.68 -2.37
C SER A 44 -14.95 -2.19 -1.90
N PHE A 45 -15.03 -1.62 -0.69
CA PHE A 45 -16.29 -1.11 -0.15
C PHE A 45 -16.83 0.07 -0.97
N GLY A 46 -15.97 1.02 -1.37
CA GLY A 46 -16.38 2.15 -2.21
C GLY A 46 -16.90 1.72 -3.58
N PHE A 47 -16.25 0.73 -4.20
CA PHE A 47 -16.67 0.18 -5.49
C PHE A 47 -17.99 -0.58 -5.37
N THR A 48 -18.13 -1.43 -4.35
CA THR A 48 -19.36 -2.18 -4.10
C THR A 48 -20.53 -1.24 -3.87
N ILE A 49 -20.39 -0.21 -3.01
CA ILE A 49 -21.41 0.82 -2.80
C ILE A 49 -21.76 1.49 -4.12
N TYR A 50 -20.77 1.99 -4.86
CA TYR A 50 -21.00 2.64 -6.14
C TYR A 50 -21.84 1.77 -7.09
N LYS A 51 -21.51 0.48 -7.21
CA LYS A 51 -22.22 -0.48 -8.07
C LYS A 51 -23.61 -0.85 -7.57
N LEU A 52 -23.78 -1.07 -6.27
CA LEU A 52 -25.07 -1.38 -5.66
C LEU A 52 -26.06 -0.23 -5.90
N LEU A 53 -25.60 1.01 -5.71
CA LEU A 53 -26.44 2.19 -5.90
C LEU A 53 -26.67 2.54 -7.37
N GLU A 54 -25.72 2.24 -8.26
CA GLU A 54 -25.94 2.30 -9.71
C GLU A 54 -27.05 1.32 -10.13
N GLY A 55 -27.00 0.07 -9.65
CA GLY A 55 -28.00 -0.96 -9.96
C GLY A 55 -29.41 -0.63 -9.44
N PHE A 56 -29.55 -0.06 -8.24
CA PHE A 56 -30.86 0.40 -7.74
C PHE A 56 -31.48 1.49 -8.61
N ARG A 57 -30.65 2.37 -9.19
CA ARG A 57 -31.11 3.45 -10.07
C ARG A 57 -31.60 2.89 -11.41
N GLU A 58 -30.91 1.90 -11.97
CA GLU A 58 -31.34 1.18 -13.17
C GLU A 58 -32.63 0.37 -12.93
N ALA A 59 -32.83 -0.16 -11.71
CA ALA A 59 -34.04 -0.86 -11.30
C ALA A 59 -35.26 0.07 -11.04
N GLY A 60 -35.16 1.37 -11.35
CA GLY A 60 -36.27 2.31 -11.26
C GLY A 60 -36.54 2.88 -9.86
N VAL A 61 -35.74 2.52 -8.86
CA VAL A 61 -35.83 3.09 -7.50
C VAL A 61 -35.28 4.52 -7.54
N HIS A 62 -36.19 5.50 -7.65
CA HIS A 62 -35.85 6.91 -7.62
C HIS A 62 -35.50 7.31 -6.18
N LEU A 63 -34.21 7.18 -5.84
CA LEU A 63 -33.66 7.79 -4.63
C LEU A 63 -33.85 9.31 -4.71
N ALA A 64 -34.43 9.90 -3.65
CA ALA A 64 -34.84 11.31 -3.57
C ALA A 64 -33.71 12.35 -3.81
N HIS A 65 -32.45 11.92 -3.95
CA HIS A 65 -31.31 12.75 -4.34
C HIS A 65 -30.47 12.02 -5.42
N PRO A 66 -30.60 12.39 -6.70
CA PRO A 66 -29.92 11.73 -7.83
C PRO A 66 -28.38 11.76 -7.81
N HIS A 67 -27.77 12.63 -7.00
CA HIS A 67 -26.34 12.95 -7.04
C HIS A 67 -25.55 12.57 -5.77
N SER A 68 -26.22 12.41 -4.63
CA SER A 68 -25.55 12.24 -3.33
C SER A 68 -24.89 10.86 -3.13
N PRO A 69 -25.54 9.73 -3.48
CA PRO A 69 -25.03 8.43 -3.05
C PRO A 69 -23.85 7.87 -3.88
N ARG A 70 -23.79 8.20 -5.18
CA ARG A 70 -22.65 7.84 -6.05
C ARG A 70 -21.37 8.54 -5.62
N THR A 71 -21.49 9.78 -5.19
CA THR A 71 -20.37 10.61 -4.74
C THR A 71 -19.69 9.99 -3.53
N ILE A 72 -20.45 9.36 -2.62
CA ILE A 72 -19.88 8.69 -1.43
C ILE A 72 -19.03 7.47 -1.83
N GLY A 73 -19.55 6.60 -2.69
CA GLY A 73 -18.79 5.44 -3.20
C GLY A 73 -17.53 5.86 -3.96
N LEU A 74 -17.66 6.88 -4.81
CA LEU A 74 -16.55 7.48 -5.56
C LEU A 74 -15.49 8.08 -4.63
N PHE A 75 -15.92 8.85 -3.63
CA PHE A 75 -15.04 9.51 -2.67
C PHE A 75 -14.28 8.47 -1.84
N LEU A 76 -14.94 7.40 -1.42
CA LEU A 76 -14.31 6.35 -0.65
C LEU A 76 -13.30 5.53 -1.47
N THR A 77 -13.64 5.16 -2.71
CA THR A 77 -12.70 4.52 -3.63
C THR A 77 -11.50 5.44 -3.92
N GLY A 78 -11.75 6.72 -4.16
CA GLY A 78 -10.70 7.73 -4.35
C GLY A 78 -9.78 7.86 -3.14
N MET A 79 -10.33 7.97 -1.93
CA MET A 79 -9.54 7.99 -0.70
C MET A 79 -8.71 6.70 -0.52
N GLY A 80 -9.28 5.53 -0.84
CA GLY A 80 -8.56 4.26 -0.78
C GLY A 80 -7.38 4.20 -1.76
N THR A 81 -7.55 4.71 -2.98
CA THR A 81 -6.47 4.82 -3.97
C THR A 81 -5.40 5.82 -3.52
N VAL A 82 -5.78 6.99 -3.01
CA VAL A 82 -4.82 7.99 -2.49
C VAL A 82 -4.04 7.43 -1.31
N ALA A 83 -4.70 6.75 -0.37
CA ALA A 83 -4.04 6.10 0.75
C ALA A 83 -3.01 5.04 0.28
N MET A 84 -3.35 4.27 -0.76
CA MET A 84 -2.43 3.30 -1.35
C MET A 84 -1.20 3.97 -1.99
N VAL A 85 -1.42 5.06 -2.73
CA VAL A 85 -0.33 5.83 -3.36
C VAL A 85 0.57 6.43 -2.28
N MET A 86 -0.02 6.99 -1.22
CA MET A 86 0.74 7.57 -0.11
C MET A 86 1.57 6.51 0.63
N GLY A 87 1.00 5.34 0.95
CA GLY A 87 1.73 4.23 1.56
C GLY A 87 2.85 3.67 0.66
N THR A 88 2.66 3.69 -0.65
CA THR A 88 3.70 3.30 -1.63
C THR A 88 4.84 4.32 -1.65
N ILE A 89 4.52 5.63 -1.64
CA ILE A 89 5.53 6.69 -1.59
C ILE A 89 6.32 6.64 -0.27
N GLU A 90 5.65 6.40 0.86
CA GLU A 90 6.29 6.30 2.17
C GLU A 90 7.29 5.14 2.20
N TYR A 91 6.89 3.96 1.71
CA TYR A 91 7.78 2.80 1.59
C TYR A 91 8.95 3.07 0.64
N TRP A 92 8.71 3.77 -0.48
CA TRP A 92 9.76 4.09 -1.42
C TRP A 92 10.77 5.10 -0.86
N ARG A 93 10.29 6.13 -0.14
CA ARG A 93 11.14 7.08 0.60
C ARG A 93 11.96 6.38 1.67
N PHE A 94 11.35 5.45 2.40
CA PHE A 94 12.01 4.66 3.44
C PHE A 94 13.13 3.77 2.86
N ILE A 95 12.90 3.14 1.71
CA ILE A 95 13.94 2.36 1.02
C ILE A 95 15.07 3.25 0.51
N VAL A 96 14.74 4.40 -0.10
CA VAL A 96 15.74 5.34 -0.62
C VAL A 96 16.60 5.91 0.52
N SER A 97 16.00 6.25 1.66
CA SER A 97 16.75 6.73 2.83
C SER A 97 17.63 5.64 3.46
N LEU A 98 17.19 4.38 3.49
CA LEU A 98 18.01 3.27 3.97
C LEU A 98 19.15 2.92 3.01
N ARG A 99 18.95 3.06 1.70
CA ARG A 99 19.98 2.80 0.68
C ARG A 99 21.17 3.75 0.78
N ALA A 100 20.99 4.92 1.40
CA ALA A 100 22.07 5.86 1.69
C ALA A 100 23.01 5.38 2.82
N TYR A 101 22.55 4.46 3.69
CA TYR A 101 23.31 3.98 4.86
C TYR A 101 23.80 2.54 4.73
N GLN A 102 23.09 1.66 4.00
CA GLN A 102 23.55 0.30 3.71
C GLN A 102 23.03 -0.21 2.36
N SER A 103 23.79 -1.09 1.70
CA SER A 103 23.42 -1.77 0.46
C SER A 103 22.38 -2.86 0.71
N VAL A 104 21.15 -2.47 1.00
CA VAL A 104 20.02 -3.38 1.20
C VAL A 104 19.40 -3.80 -0.13
N SER A 105 19.23 -5.12 -0.31
CA SER A 105 18.66 -5.71 -1.53
C SER A 105 17.15 -5.43 -1.64
N VAL A 106 16.78 -4.70 -2.69
CA VAL A 106 15.43 -4.14 -2.94
C VAL A 106 14.42 -5.20 -3.43
N ARG A 107 14.85 -6.45 -3.61
CA ARG A 107 14.06 -7.52 -4.23
C ARG A 107 13.20 -8.27 -3.20
N ARG A 108 12.32 -7.55 -2.51
CA ARG A 108 11.36 -8.13 -1.55
C ARG A 108 9.95 -8.22 -2.16
N PRO A 109 9.20 -9.30 -1.89
CA PRO A 109 7.86 -9.51 -2.47
C PRO A 109 6.86 -8.41 -2.07
N THR A 110 7.05 -7.73 -0.93
CA THR A 110 6.21 -6.63 -0.45
C THR A 110 6.14 -5.47 -1.45
N PHE A 111 7.25 -5.13 -2.10
CA PHE A 111 7.28 -4.06 -3.11
C PHE A 111 6.46 -4.43 -4.35
N PHE A 112 6.51 -5.70 -4.76
CA PHE A 112 5.74 -6.19 -5.91
C PHE A 112 4.23 -6.12 -5.65
N VAL A 113 3.80 -6.52 -4.45
CA VAL A 113 2.39 -6.42 -4.03
C VAL A 113 1.94 -4.95 -3.99
N ALA A 114 2.74 -4.06 -3.40
CA ALA A 114 2.40 -2.64 -3.36
C ALA A 114 2.33 -2.02 -4.76
N LEU A 115 3.25 -2.38 -5.67
CA LEU A 115 3.25 -1.90 -7.05
C LEU A 115 2.00 -2.36 -7.82
N VAL A 116 1.69 -3.66 -7.79
CA VAL A 116 0.49 -4.23 -8.45
C VAL A 116 -0.76 -3.54 -7.94
N MET A 117 -0.79 -3.23 -6.65
CA MET A 117 -1.95 -2.70 -5.97
C MET A 117 -2.11 -1.18 -6.14
N ALA A 118 -1.01 -0.44 -6.24
CA ALA A 118 -1.03 0.95 -6.67
C ALA A 118 -1.50 1.07 -8.14
N LEU A 119 -1.05 0.17 -9.02
CA LEU A 119 -1.49 0.10 -10.41
C LEU A 119 -2.98 -0.24 -10.51
N SER A 120 -3.46 -1.27 -9.80
CA SER A 120 -4.86 -1.67 -9.85
C SER A 120 -5.79 -0.60 -9.25
N GLY A 121 -5.42 0.03 -8.13
CA GLY A 121 -6.17 1.11 -7.52
C GLY A 121 -6.23 2.37 -8.38
N SER A 122 -5.13 2.72 -9.05
CA SER A 122 -5.10 3.84 -10.00
C SER A 122 -5.93 3.55 -11.25
N PHE A 123 -5.85 2.32 -11.77
CA PHE A 123 -6.64 1.90 -12.93
C PHE A 123 -8.15 1.91 -12.65
N LEU A 124 -8.57 1.38 -11.49
CA LEU A 124 -9.97 1.44 -11.05
C LEU A 124 -10.46 2.88 -10.91
N PHE A 125 -9.66 3.74 -10.30
CA PHE A 125 -10.01 5.15 -10.15
C PHE A 125 -10.16 5.86 -11.51
N LEU A 126 -9.18 5.70 -12.41
CA LEU A 126 -9.27 6.26 -13.77
C LEU A 126 -10.48 5.71 -14.54
N SER A 127 -10.73 4.40 -14.47
CA SER A 127 -11.86 3.75 -15.15
C SER A 127 -13.20 4.36 -14.73
N ILE A 128 -13.38 4.63 -13.43
CA ILE A 128 -14.62 5.21 -12.91
C ILE A 128 -14.72 6.69 -13.29
N VAL A 129 -13.62 7.47 -13.20
CA VAL A 129 -13.60 8.87 -13.59
C VAL A 129 -13.92 9.05 -15.08
N ILE A 130 -13.29 8.26 -15.96
CA ILE A 130 -13.53 8.31 -17.41
C ILE A 130 -14.95 7.89 -17.77
N ARG A 131 -15.56 6.96 -17.02
CA ARG A 131 -16.96 6.55 -17.24
C ARG A 131 -17.98 7.58 -16.72
N LEU A 132 -17.54 8.48 -15.84
CA LEU A 132 -18.38 9.54 -15.27
C LEU A 132 -18.34 10.83 -16.13
N LEU A 133 -17.23 11.07 -16.82
CA LEU A 133 -17.04 12.18 -17.77
C LEU A 133 -17.74 11.88 -19.11
#